data_AF-A0A1G2KXF8-F1
#
_entry.id   AF-A0A1G2KXF8-F1
#
_cell.length_a   1.000
_cell.length_b   1.000
_cell.length_c   1.000
_cell.angle_alpha   90.00
_cell.angle_beta   90.00
_cell.angle_gamma   90.00
#
_symmetry.space_group_name_H-M   'P 1'
#
loop_
_entity.id
_entity.type
_entity.pdbx_description
1 polymer ?
#
loop_
_entity_poly.entity_id
_entity_poly.type
_entity_poly.pdbx_seq_one_letter_code
_entity_poly.pdbx_strand_id
1 'polypeptide(L)'
;MDTVSHGLWGSFVFGRKRRRSFLLAFFFGVAPDLFSFGPFFAGSLFGLFIRPPFSANPPPESAIPSFVHLLYRPTHSLIIFAAIFLIIYLVRGKPLWEMSAWVLHIVYDIPLHTEHFFPTPFLWPISSYTVDGWNWGNPWIFFPNITLLALLYAGLLVRRRRHVTRDI
;
A
#
# COMPACT_ATOMS: atom_id res chain seq x y z
N MET A 1 -3.57 -7.40 5.26
CA MET A 1 -3.79 -6.16 4.50
C MET A 1 -3.89 -6.50 3.02
N ASP A 2 -4.70 -5.77 2.26
CA ASP A 2 -4.88 -5.99 0.82
C ASP A 2 -3.90 -5.14 0.01
N THR A 3 -2.66 -5.61 -0.08
CA THR A 3 -1.55 -4.93 -0.78
C THR A 3 -1.90 -4.53 -2.21
N VAL A 4 -2.68 -5.35 -2.93
CA VAL A 4 -3.03 -5.07 -4.33
C VAL A 4 -3.93 -3.84 -4.43
N SER A 5 -4.87 -3.67 -3.49
CA SER A 5 -5.74 -2.49 -3.47
C SER A 5 -4.96 -1.19 -3.31
N HIS A 6 -3.87 -1.15 -2.52
CA HIS A 6 -3.03 0.05 -2.41
C HIS A 6 -2.39 0.44 -3.75
N GLY A 7 -1.88 -0.56 -4.48
CA GLY A 7 -1.36 -0.35 -5.83
C GLY A 7 -2.42 0.17 -6.80
N LEU A 8 -3.64 -0.39 -6.76
CA LEU A 8 -4.74 0.03 -7.62
C LEU A 8 -5.23 1.44 -7.29
N TRP A 9 -5.44 1.77 -6.02
CA TRP A 9 -5.79 3.13 -5.61
C TRP A 9 -4.71 4.14 -6.00
N GLY A 10 -3.43 3.82 -5.73
CA GLY A 10 -2.29 4.64 -6.14
C GLY A 10 -2.29 4.91 -7.65
N SER A 11 -2.52 3.87 -8.44
CA SER A 11 -2.60 3.96 -9.90
C SER A 11 -3.80 4.77 -10.38
N PHE A 12 -4.95 4.61 -9.72
CA PHE A 12 -6.17 5.35 -10.04
C PHE A 12 -6.02 6.84 -9.76
N VAL A 13 -5.37 7.22 -8.66
CA VAL A 13 -5.18 8.62 -8.26
C VAL A 13 -4.02 9.26 -9.02
N PHE A 14 -2.84 8.64 -9.03
CA PHE A 14 -1.59 9.24 -9.51
C PHE A 14 -1.07 8.69 -10.84
N GLY A 15 -1.59 7.53 -11.31
CA GLY A 15 -1.03 6.78 -12.43
C GLY A 15 -1.78 6.87 -13.77
N ARG A 16 -2.81 7.72 -13.90
CA ARG A 16 -3.75 7.66 -15.05
C ARG A 16 -3.21 8.17 -16.39
N LYS A 17 -2.07 8.87 -16.41
CA LYS A 17 -1.58 9.58 -17.62
C LYS A 17 -1.14 8.64 -18.75
N ARG A 18 -0.43 7.55 -18.41
CA ARG A 18 0.14 6.60 -19.37
C ARG A 18 0.47 5.28 -18.67
N ARG A 19 0.67 4.19 -19.43
CA ARG A 19 0.98 2.86 -18.88
C ARG A 19 2.16 2.88 -17.89
N ARG A 20 3.23 3.63 -18.19
CA ARG A 20 4.37 3.76 -17.27
C ARG A 20 3.99 4.46 -15.95
N SER A 21 3.14 5.48 -16.02
CA SER A 21 2.66 6.21 -14.83
C SER A 21 1.81 5.28 -13.95
N PHE A 22 0.95 4.49 -14.59
CA PHE A 22 0.17 3.44 -13.91
C PHE A 22 1.09 2.46 -13.18
N LEU A 23 2.06 1.87 -13.88
CA LEU A 23 2.97 0.88 -13.29
C LEU A 23 3.81 1.46 -12.14
N LEU A 24 4.28 2.71 -12.28
CA LEU A 24 5.05 3.37 -11.21
C LEU A 24 4.17 3.66 -9.98
N ALA A 25 2.98 4.21 -10.17
CA ALA A 25 2.06 4.48 -9.07
C ALA A 25 1.57 3.19 -8.41
N PHE A 26 1.33 2.12 -9.19
CA PHE A 26 1.05 0.79 -8.66
C PHE A 26 2.19 0.32 -7.78
N PHE A 27 3.42 0.37 -8.30
CA PHE A 27 4.61 -0.04 -7.57
C PHE A 27 4.77 0.72 -6.26
N PHE A 28 4.71 2.06 -6.27
CA PHE A 28 4.84 2.85 -5.05
C PHE A 28 3.68 2.65 -4.07
N GLY A 29 2.48 2.30 -4.59
CA GLY A 29 1.34 1.92 -3.75
C GLY A 29 1.54 0.56 -3.08
N VAL A 30 2.15 -0.44 -3.73
CA VAL A 30 2.38 -1.76 -3.10
C VAL A 30 3.71 -1.88 -2.35
N ALA A 31 4.65 -0.96 -2.61
CA ALA A 31 6.02 -1.06 -2.13
C ALA A 31 6.17 -1.18 -0.61
N PRO A 32 5.40 -0.46 0.24
CA PRO A 32 5.60 -0.55 1.69
C PRO A 32 5.35 -1.96 2.24
N ASP A 33 4.24 -2.58 1.84
CA ASP A 33 3.91 -3.97 2.17
C ASP A 33 4.90 -4.95 1.53
N LEU A 34 5.22 -4.74 0.26
CA LEU A 34 6.11 -5.63 -0.47
C LEU A 34 7.51 -5.67 0.14
N PHE A 35 8.04 -4.53 0.59
CA PHE A 35 9.37 -4.47 1.19
C PHE A 35 9.41 -4.97 2.63
N SER A 36 8.30 -4.92 3.36
CA SER A 36 8.23 -5.45 4.72
C SER A 36 7.86 -6.94 4.74
N PHE A 37 6.74 -7.31 4.14
CA PHE A 37 6.19 -8.67 4.16
C PHE A 37 6.62 -9.54 2.99
N GLY A 38 7.07 -8.98 1.87
CA GLY A 38 7.49 -9.74 0.69
C GLY A 38 8.60 -10.76 0.98
N PRO A 39 9.68 -10.42 1.70
CA PRO A 39 10.72 -11.39 2.07
C PRO A 39 10.17 -12.53 2.94
N PHE A 40 9.28 -12.21 3.88
CA PHE A 40 8.61 -13.22 4.72
C PHE A 40 7.72 -14.15 3.89
N PHE A 41 6.90 -13.58 3.00
CA PHE A 41 6.06 -14.34 2.08
C PHE A 41 6.89 -15.27 1.19
N ALA A 42 7.96 -14.76 0.58
CA ALA A 42 8.87 -15.54 -0.27
C ALA A 42 9.55 -16.65 0.53
N GLY A 43 10.16 -16.35 1.68
CA GLY A 43 10.80 -17.36 2.52
C GLY A 43 9.84 -18.45 2.98
N SER A 44 8.59 -18.10 3.25
CA SER A 44 7.55 -19.09 3.57
C SER A 44 7.26 -20.05 2.40
N LEU A 45 7.30 -19.57 1.15
CA LEU A 45 7.10 -20.44 -0.03
C LEU A 45 8.22 -21.47 -0.18
N PHE A 46 9.44 -21.12 0.26
CA PHE A 46 10.59 -22.01 0.29
C PHE A 46 10.72 -22.82 1.59
N GLY A 47 9.71 -22.77 2.48
CA GLY A 47 9.70 -23.51 3.74
C GLY A 47 10.62 -22.95 4.82
N LEU A 48 11.17 -21.74 4.66
CA LEU A 48 12.04 -21.09 5.65
C LEU A 48 11.26 -20.54 6.85
N PHE A 49 9.97 -20.25 6.66
CA PHE A 49 9.11 -19.70 7.69
C PHE A 49 7.75 -20.40 7.72
N ILE A 50 7.22 -20.60 8.93
CA ILE A 50 5.89 -21.16 9.14
C ILE A 50 4.88 -20.03 9.08
N ARG A 51 3.90 -20.13 8.17
CA ARG A 51 2.80 -19.16 8.12
C ARG A 51 1.77 -19.49 9.21
N PRO A 52 1.30 -18.48 9.95
CA PRO A 52 0.16 -18.69 10.83
C PRO A 52 -1.07 -19.14 10.01
N PRO A 53 -1.93 -19.99 10.59
CA PRO A 53 -3.15 -20.42 9.93
C PRO A 53 -4.04 -19.21 9.62
N PHE A 54 -4.81 -19.30 8.53
CA PHE A 54 -5.83 -18.30 8.25
C PHE A 54 -6.86 -18.30 9.38
N SER A 55 -6.99 -17.17 10.06
CA SER A 55 -7.91 -16.98 11.17
C SER A 55 -8.52 -15.58 11.09
N ALA A 56 -9.72 -15.41 11.68
CA ALA A 56 -10.36 -14.10 11.78
C ALA A 56 -9.61 -13.14 12.71
N ASN A 57 -8.81 -13.69 13.64
CA ASN A 57 -7.99 -12.93 14.54
C ASN A 57 -6.58 -12.72 13.95
N PRO A 58 -5.95 -11.56 14.23
CA PRO A 58 -4.55 -11.37 13.88
C PRO A 58 -3.69 -12.45 14.56
N PRO A 59 -2.68 -13.00 13.85
CA PRO A 59 -1.73 -13.91 14.47
C PRO A 59 -0.97 -13.22 15.61
N PRO A 60 -0.50 -13.98 16.60
CA PRO A 60 0.35 -13.43 17.66
C PRO A 60 1.62 -12.82 17.05
N GLU A 61 2.11 -11.74 17.63
CA GLU A 61 3.31 -11.03 17.16
C GLU A 61 4.53 -11.96 17.06
N SER A 62 4.65 -12.95 17.97
CA SER A 62 5.70 -13.96 17.95
C SER A 62 5.70 -14.87 16.72
N ALA A 63 4.59 -14.96 15.98
CA ALA A 63 4.54 -15.72 14.73
C ALA A 63 5.14 -14.95 13.54
N ILE A 64 5.45 -13.67 13.72
CA ILE A 64 6.00 -12.80 12.69
C ILE A 64 7.48 -12.55 12.97
N PRO A 65 8.38 -12.81 12.00
CA PRO A 65 9.79 -12.54 12.19
C PRO A 65 10.10 -11.06 12.47
N SER A 66 11.03 -10.80 13.40
CA SER A 66 11.41 -9.45 13.83
C SER A 66 11.89 -8.54 12.69
N PHE A 67 12.50 -9.10 11.65
CA PHE A 67 12.93 -8.32 10.48
C PHE A 67 11.76 -7.67 9.75
N VAL A 68 10.56 -8.24 9.79
CA VAL A 68 9.36 -7.66 9.17
C VAL A 68 9.05 -6.33 9.84
N HIS A 69 9.08 -6.29 11.17
CA HIS A 69 8.88 -5.05 11.94
C HIS A 69 10.00 -4.03 11.71
N LEU A 70 11.24 -4.49 11.56
CA LEU A 70 12.39 -3.63 11.23
C LEU A 70 12.19 -2.92 9.88
N LEU A 71 11.66 -3.62 8.88
CA LEU A 71 11.37 -3.08 7.55
C LEU A 71 10.06 -2.30 7.50
N TYR A 72 9.06 -2.69 8.30
CA TYR A 72 7.74 -2.04 8.37
C TYR A 72 7.84 -0.58 8.82
N ARG A 73 8.65 -0.30 9.85
CA ARG A 73 8.81 1.05 10.41
C ARG A 73 9.20 2.11 9.37
N PRO A 74 10.32 1.98 8.64
CA PRO A 74 10.70 2.98 7.65
C PRO A 74 9.78 2.99 6.42
N THR A 75 9.20 1.85 6.05
CA THR A 75 8.31 1.77 4.88
C THR A 75 6.95 2.42 5.13
N HIS A 76 6.49 2.50 6.37
CA HIS A 76 5.19 3.08 6.73
C HIS A 76 5.30 4.46 7.40
N SER A 77 6.39 5.19 7.13
CA SER A 77 6.65 6.52 7.68
C SER A 77 6.52 7.62 6.63
N LEU A 78 5.72 8.66 6.92
CA LEU A 78 5.62 9.86 6.10
C LEU A 78 6.91 10.69 6.12
N ILE A 79 7.69 10.59 7.19
CA ILE A 79 8.97 11.29 7.33
C ILE A 79 10.01 10.65 6.41
N ILE A 80 10.09 9.32 6.41
CA ILE A 80 10.97 8.59 5.50
C ILE A 80 10.52 8.77 4.06
N PHE A 81 9.22 8.73 3.78
CA PHE A 81 8.70 9.11 2.46
C PHE A 81 9.18 10.51 2.05
N ALA A 82 9.02 11.52 2.90
CA ALA A 82 9.38 12.89 2.57
C ALA A 82 10.88 13.03 2.28
N ALA A 83 11.73 12.38 3.08
CA ALA A 83 13.16 12.36 2.87
C ALA A 83 13.53 11.72 1.52
N ILE A 84 12.99 10.53 1.20
CA ILE A 84 13.27 9.84 -0.06
C ILE A 84 12.70 10.62 -1.25
N PHE A 85 11.48 11.14 -1.14
CA PHE A 85 10.86 11.97 -2.18
C PHE A 85 11.71 13.22 -2.47
N LEU A 86 12.22 13.88 -1.43
CA LEU A 86 13.11 15.03 -1.57
C LEU A 86 14.41 14.65 -2.28
N ILE A 87 15.07 13.55 -1.89
CA ILE A 87 16.29 13.08 -2.57
C ILE A 87 16.01 12.82 -4.05
N ILE A 88 14.92 12.10 -4.38
CA ILE A 88 14.55 11.81 -5.77
C ILE A 88 14.22 13.10 -6.54
N TYR A 89 13.55 14.06 -5.89
CA TYR A 89 13.26 15.37 -6.48
C TYR A 89 14.54 16.12 -6.83
N LEU A 90 15.49 16.22 -5.89
CA LEU A 90 16.76 16.91 -6.08
C LEU A 90 17.61 16.27 -7.18
N VAL A 91 17.71 14.93 -7.21
CA VAL A 91 18.47 14.20 -8.24
C VAL A 91 17.84 14.34 -9.62
N ARG A 92 16.51 14.35 -9.73
CA ARG A 92 15.80 14.41 -11.03
C ARG A 92 15.57 15.83 -11.52
N GLY A 93 15.71 16.84 -10.66
CA GLY A 93 15.31 18.23 -10.92
C GLY A 93 13.81 18.43 -11.13
N LYS A 94 12.98 17.40 -10.91
CA LYS A 94 11.52 17.46 -11.06
C LYS A 94 10.81 16.38 -10.22
N PRO A 95 9.62 16.66 -9.70
CA PRO A 95 8.91 15.72 -8.84
C PRO A 95 8.51 14.45 -9.60
N LEU A 96 8.51 13.31 -8.90
CA LEU A 96 7.93 12.05 -9.39
C LEU A 96 6.58 11.85 -8.70
N TRP A 97 5.53 12.48 -9.21
CA TRP A 97 4.21 12.46 -8.57
C TRP A 97 3.62 11.06 -8.39
N GLU A 98 4.04 10.07 -9.18
CA GLU A 98 3.66 8.68 -8.98
C GLU A 98 4.09 8.13 -7.61
N MET A 99 5.14 8.68 -6.98
CA MET A 99 5.55 8.33 -5.61
C MET A 99 4.50 8.69 -4.57
N SER A 100 3.61 9.64 -4.84
CA SER A 100 2.54 10.01 -3.91
C SER A 100 1.55 8.87 -3.65
N ALA A 101 1.57 7.81 -4.45
CA ALA A 101 0.88 6.56 -4.14
C ALA A 101 1.38 5.91 -2.83
N TRP A 102 2.64 6.11 -2.46
CA TRP A 102 3.18 5.68 -1.16
C TRP A 102 2.55 6.48 0.00
N VAL A 103 2.36 7.80 -0.16
CA VAL A 103 1.62 8.58 0.85
C VAL A 103 0.20 8.07 0.99
N LEU A 104 -0.46 7.78 -0.13
CA LEU A 104 -1.82 7.27 -0.13
C LEU A 104 -1.93 5.92 0.59
N HIS A 105 -0.95 5.04 0.39
CA HIS A 105 -0.82 3.79 1.13
C HIS A 105 -0.82 4.07 2.64
N ILE A 106 0.13 4.89 3.13
CA ILE A 106 0.25 5.20 4.57
C ILE A 106 -1.04 5.85 5.11
N VAL A 107 -1.66 6.77 4.35
CA VAL A 107 -2.88 7.46 4.79
C VAL A 107 -4.05 6.49 4.96
N TYR A 108 -4.17 5.47 4.12
CA TYR A 108 -5.19 4.44 4.29
C TYR A 108 -4.93 3.55 5.49
N ASP A 109 -3.66 3.30 5.78
CA ASP A 109 -3.27 2.40 6.86
C ASP A 109 -3.47 3.01 8.25
N ILE A 110 -3.38 4.35 8.38
CA ILE A 110 -3.58 5.02 9.67
C ILE A 110 -4.91 4.63 10.33
N PRO A 111 -6.08 4.74 9.67
CA PRO A 111 -7.36 4.30 10.25
C PRO A 111 -7.65 2.81 10.10
N LEU A 112 -6.83 2.03 9.37
CA LEU A 112 -7.11 0.64 9.00
C LEU A 112 -6.12 -0.38 9.57
N HIS A 113 -5.39 0.03 10.60
CA HIS A 113 -4.59 -0.83 11.46
C HIS A 113 -4.98 -0.62 12.92
N THR A 114 -5.00 -1.71 13.69
CA THR A 114 -5.23 -1.67 15.13
C THR A 114 -3.91 -1.53 15.86
N GLU A 115 -3.93 -1.03 17.10
CA GLU A 115 -2.73 -0.98 17.96
C GLU A 115 -2.11 -2.36 18.22
N HIS A 116 -2.94 -3.41 18.18
CA HIS A 116 -2.52 -4.78 18.42
C HIS A 116 -2.00 -5.51 17.17
N PHE A 117 -2.14 -4.94 15.97
CA PHE A 117 -1.74 -5.61 14.74
C PHE A 117 -1.19 -4.62 13.69
N PHE A 118 0.14 -4.41 13.76
CA PHE A 118 0.89 -3.52 12.89
C PHE A 118 0.37 -2.07 12.87
N PRO A 119 0.32 -1.37 14.01
CA PRO A 119 -0.06 0.03 14.01
C PRO A 119 0.88 0.85 13.13
N THR A 120 0.30 1.72 12.31
CA THR A 120 1.01 2.46 11.25
C THR A 120 1.92 3.54 11.87
N PRO A 121 3.26 3.41 11.80
CA PRO A 121 4.19 4.32 12.45
C PRO A 121 4.49 5.56 11.57
N PHE A 122 3.43 6.28 11.20
CA PHE A 122 3.48 7.35 10.18
C PHE A 122 4.42 8.52 10.53
N LEU A 123 4.75 8.71 11.82
CA LEU A 123 5.66 9.74 12.33
C LEU A 123 7.05 9.21 12.74
N TRP A 124 7.36 7.94 12.50
CA TRP A 124 8.68 7.39 12.82
C TRP A 124 9.76 8.07 11.96
N PRO A 125 10.97 8.37 12.45
CA PRO A 125 11.51 8.05 13.78
C PRO A 125 11.25 9.12 14.85
N ILE A 126 10.52 10.19 14.53
CA ILE A 126 10.37 11.34 15.44
C ILE A 126 9.36 11.05 16.56
N SER A 127 8.31 10.28 16.26
CA SER A 127 7.28 9.91 17.24
C SER A 127 6.85 8.45 17.06
N SER A 128 6.50 7.82 18.18
CA SER A 128 5.86 6.49 18.23
C SER A 128 4.33 6.56 18.28
N TYR A 129 3.74 7.76 18.12
CA TYR A 129 2.30 7.92 18.09
C TYR A 129 1.69 7.17 16.90
N THR A 130 0.62 6.44 17.18
CA THR A 130 -0.18 5.68 16.22
C THR A 130 -1.66 5.90 16.52
N VAL A 131 -2.52 5.50 15.59
CA VAL A 131 -3.98 5.57 15.77
C VAL A 131 -4.51 4.16 15.90
N ASP A 132 -5.38 3.91 16.89
CA ASP A 132 -6.12 2.66 16.96
C ASP A 132 -7.30 2.70 15.99
N GLY A 133 -7.11 2.04 14.85
CA GLY A 133 -8.05 1.98 13.75
C GLY A 133 -8.86 0.68 13.72
N TRP A 134 -9.40 0.39 12.55
CA TRP A 134 -10.14 -0.84 12.29
C TRP A 134 -9.22 -1.87 11.64
N ASN A 135 -9.43 -3.16 11.90
CA ASN A 135 -8.70 -4.18 11.16
C ASN A 135 -9.07 -4.14 9.67
N TRP A 136 -8.09 -3.94 8.77
CA TRP A 136 -8.29 -3.98 7.31
C TRP A 136 -9.08 -5.20 6.82
N GLY A 137 -8.83 -6.37 7.42
CA GLY A 137 -9.51 -7.62 7.08
C GLY A 137 -10.98 -7.69 7.48
N ASN A 138 -11.51 -6.67 8.16
CA ASN A 138 -12.93 -6.58 8.47
C ASN A 138 -13.75 -6.62 7.17
N PRO A 139 -14.71 -7.56 7.01
CA PRO A 139 -15.55 -7.68 5.82
C PRO A 139 -16.23 -6.38 5.40
N TRP A 140 -16.65 -5.55 6.37
CA TRP A 140 -17.30 -4.27 6.13
C TRP A 140 -16.37 -3.19 5.55
N ILE A 141 -15.07 -3.43 5.55
CA ILE A 141 -14.04 -2.57 4.97
C ILE A 141 -13.55 -3.19 3.66
N PHE A 142 -13.20 -4.47 3.71
CA PHE A 142 -12.63 -5.20 2.57
C PHE A 142 -13.59 -5.27 1.38
N PHE A 143 -14.84 -5.71 1.58
CA PHE A 143 -15.79 -5.90 0.47
C PHE A 143 -16.19 -4.57 -0.21
N PRO A 144 -16.50 -3.49 0.53
CA PRO A 144 -16.73 -2.19 -0.09
C PRO A 144 -15.51 -1.65 -0.83
N ASN A 145 -14.29 -1.82 -0.29
CA ASN A 145 -13.05 -1.40 -0.95
C ASN A 145 -12.88 -2.06 -2.34
N ILE A 146 -12.96 -3.39 -2.41
CA ILE A 146 -12.79 -4.10 -3.69
C ILE A 146 -13.93 -3.77 -4.66
N THR A 147 -15.15 -3.60 -4.16
CA THR A 147 -16.32 -3.24 -4.98
C THR A 147 -16.14 -1.87 -5.60
N LEU A 148 -15.71 -0.89 -4.81
CA LEU A 148 -15.48 0.48 -5.28
C LEU A 148 -14.36 0.52 -6.33
N LEU A 149 -13.24 -0.17 -6.09
CA LEU A 149 -12.16 -0.30 -7.08
C LEU A 149 -12.66 -0.92 -8.39
N ALA A 150 -13.41 -2.03 -8.30
CA ALA A 150 -13.97 -2.70 -9.49
C ALA A 150 -14.86 -1.75 -10.31
N LEU A 151 -15.77 -1.02 -9.65
CA LEU A 151 -16.65 -0.05 -10.30
C LEU A 151 -15.88 1.10 -10.95
N LEU A 152 -14.88 1.66 -10.26
CA LEU A 152 -14.05 2.74 -10.79
C LEU A 152 -13.29 2.31 -12.05
N TYR A 153 -12.66 1.14 -12.03
CA TYR A 153 -11.94 0.61 -13.18
C TYR A 153 -12.87 0.22 -14.33
N ALA A 154 -14.03 -0.38 -14.05
CA ALA A 154 -15.05 -0.64 -15.06
C ALA A 154 -15.51 0.66 -15.74
N GLY A 155 -15.78 1.71 -14.95
CA GLY A 155 -16.13 3.04 -15.45
C GLY A 155 -15.06 3.66 -16.35
N LEU A 156 -13.78 3.50 -16.03
CA LEU A 156 -12.68 3.95 -16.87
C LEU A 156 -12.63 3.21 -18.22
N LEU A 157 -12.85 1.89 -18.21
CA LEU A 157 -12.89 1.08 -19.43
C LEU A 157 -14.05 1.48 -20.34
N VAL A 158 -15.23 1.70 -19.78
CA VAL A 158 -16.41 2.16 -20.54
C VAL A 158 -16.17 3.54 -21.16
N ARG A 159 -15.59 4.49 -20.41
CA ARG A 159 -15.28 5.83 -20.94
C ARG A 159 -14.26 5.78 -22.07
N ARG A 160 -13.23 4.95 -21.98
CA ARG A 160 -12.24 4.76 -23.06
C ARG A 160 -12.89 4.22 -24.33
N ARG A 161 -13.76 3.21 -24.20
CA ARG A 161 -14.48 2.65 -25.36
C ARG A 161 -15.35 3.70 -26.04
N ARG A 162 -16.09 4.51 -25.26
CA ARG A 162 -16.95 5.58 -25.79
C ARG A 162 -16.18 6.67 -26.54
N HIS A 163 -14.98 7.03 -26.09
CA HIS A 163 -14.12 7.98 -26.82
C HIS A 163 -13.67 7.41 -28.17
N VAL A 164 -13.16 6.18 -28.20
CA VAL A 164 -12.74 5.52 -29.45
C VAL A 164 -13.88 5.46 -30.47
N THR A 165 -15.12 5.15 -30.05
CA THR A 165 -16.28 5.11 -30.95
C THR A 165 -16.78 6.47 -31.41
N ARG A 166 -16.39 7.59 -30.77
CA ARG A 166 -16.78 8.95 -31.19
C ARG A 166 -15.81 9.58 -32.17
N ASP A 167 -14.59 9.06 -32.24
CA ASP A 167 -13.52 9.56 -33.11
C ASP A 167 -13.41 8.76 -34.43
N ILE A 168 -14.37 7.86 -34.71
CA ILE A 168 -14.57 7.10 -35.96
C ILE A 168 -15.83 7.64 -36.63
#